data_AF-A0A9D3WLN3-F1
#
_entry.id   AF-A0A9D3WLN3-F1
#
_cell.length_a   1.000
_cell.length_b   1.000
_cell.length_c   1.000
_cell.angle_alpha   90.00
_cell.angle_beta   90.00
_cell.angle_gamma   90.00
#
_symmetry.space_group_name_H-M   'P 1'
#
loop_
_entity.id
_entity.type
_entity.pdbx_description
1 polymer ?
#
loop_
_entity_poly.entity_id
_entity_poly.type
_entity_poly.pdbx_seq_one_letter_code
_entity_poly.pdbx_strand_id
1 'polypeptide(L)'
;MKTAALNFVLQQHYESLLTCFCSSAGGIGLNVEKINQVKAKSLYLQVEKLRQNLNKLDNTISAVQQVLEEGRSMDILLAQGCMLAQVQELKNVRGLLQPQEDDRIMFTPPDQALYTAIKSMGFVSSGAFAPLTRATGKV
;
A
#
# COMPACT_ATOMS: atom_id res chain seq x y z
N MET A 1 45.81 -24.17 -10.71
CA MET A 1 44.49 -24.21 -11.39
C MET A 1 43.29 -24.40 -10.46
N LYS A 2 43.35 -25.22 -9.39
CA LYS A 2 42.18 -25.50 -8.52
C LYS A 2 41.66 -24.29 -7.71
N THR A 3 42.53 -23.37 -7.29
CA THR A 3 42.15 -22.17 -6.51
C THR A 3 41.37 -21.15 -7.32
N ALA A 4 41.70 -20.99 -8.60
CA ALA A 4 40.99 -20.09 -9.51
C ALA A 4 39.58 -20.60 -9.81
N ALA A 5 39.42 -21.92 -9.97
CA ALA A 5 38.10 -22.53 -10.16
C ALA A 5 37.23 -22.40 -8.90
N LEU A 6 37.80 -22.51 -7.70
CA LEU A 6 37.07 -22.33 -6.45
C LEU A 6 36.59 -20.87 -6.28
N ASN A 7 37.47 -19.90 -6.54
CA ASN A 7 37.11 -18.48 -6.51
C ASN A 7 36.05 -18.12 -7.56
N PHE A 8 36.14 -18.70 -8.75
CA PHE A 8 35.15 -18.50 -9.80
C PHE A 8 33.76 -19.02 -9.39
N VAL A 9 33.69 -20.23 -8.81
CA VAL A 9 32.43 -20.82 -8.34
C VAL A 9 31.85 -20.03 -7.15
N LEU A 10 32.68 -19.59 -6.21
CA LEU A 10 32.24 -18.74 -5.10
C LEU A 10 31.70 -17.39 -5.58
N GLN A 11 32.38 -16.75 -6.54
CA GLN A 11 31.93 -15.50 -7.14
C GLN A 11 30.59 -15.69 -7.87
N GLN A 12 30.44 -16.78 -8.63
CA GLN A 12 29.20 -17.06 -9.37
C GLN A 12 28.01 -17.33 -8.44
N HIS A 13 28.23 -18.04 -7.33
CA HIS A 13 27.21 -18.25 -6.30
C HIS A 13 26.83 -16.96 -5.59
N TYR A 14 27.81 -16.10 -5.25
CA TYR A 14 27.54 -14.81 -4.62
C TYR A 14 26.66 -13.92 -5.51
N GLU A 15 26.99 -13.78 -6.80
CA GLU A 15 26.21 -12.99 -7.76
C GLU A 15 24.80 -13.55 -7.96
N SER A 16 24.65 -14.88 -7.96
CA SER A 16 23.33 -15.53 -8.09
C SER A 16 22.45 -15.28 -6.86
N LEU A 17 23.03 -15.34 -5.66
CA LEU A 17 22.34 -15.03 -4.40
C LEU A 17 21.95 -13.54 -4.33
N LEU A 18 22.88 -12.65 -4.70
CA LEU A 18 22.64 -11.22 -4.71
C LEU A 18 21.51 -10.87 -5.70
N THR A 19 21.53 -11.46 -6.89
CA THR A 19 20.48 -11.28 -7.90
C THR A 19 19.12 -11.76 -7.38
N CYS A 20 19.06 -12.95 -6.79
CA CYS A 20 17.82 -13.53 -6.27
C CYS A 20 17.23 -12.69 -5.11
N PHE A 21 18.10 -12.19 -4.22
CA PHE A 21 17.70 -11.28 -3.15
C PHE A 21 17.18 -9.95 -3.69
N CYS A 22 17.88 -9.34 -4.65
CA CYS A 22 17.45 -8.09 -5.30
C CYS A 22 16.12 -8.25 -6.04
N SER A 23 15.91 -9.36 -6.76
CA SER A 23 14.62 -9.63 -7.43
C SER A 23 13.48 -9.80 -6.43
N SER A 24 13.72 -10.49 -5.30
CA SER A 24 12.71 -10.71 -4.26
C SER A 24 12.38 -9.42 -3.50
N ALA A 25 13.39 -8.66 -3.11
CA ALA A 25 13.23 -7.36 -2.45
C ALA A 25 12.54 -6.34 -3.38
N GLY A 26 12.88 -6.36 -4.68
CA GLY A 26 12.20 -5.56 -5.69
C GLY A 26 10.71 -5.88 -5.80
N GLY A 27 10.33 -7.17 -5.73
CA GLY A 27 8.92 -7.59 -5.72
C GLY A 27 8.13 -7.05 -4.52
N ILE A 28 8.74 -7.03 -3.33
CA ILE A 28 8.14 -6.45 -2.13
C ILE A 28 7.94 -4.93 -2.29
N GLY A 29 8.95 -4.23 -2.82
CA GLY A 29 8.86 -2.79 -3.09
C GLY A 29 7.75 -2.43 -4.08
N LEU A 30 7.60 -3.19 -5.17
CA LEU A 30 6.52 -3.00 -6.15
C LEU A 30 5.12 -3.20 -5.55
N ASN A 31 4.97 -4.16 -4.63
CA ASN A 31 3.69 -4.39 -3.95
C ASN A 31 3.33 -3.24 -3.03
N VAL A 32 4.29 -2.71 -2.26
CA VAL A 32 4.08 -1.54 -1.38
C VAL A 32 3.70 -0.32 -2.22
N GLU A 33 4.40 -0.08 -3.32
CA GLU A 33 4.10 1.03 -4.23
C GLU A 33 2.68 0.93 -4.81
N LYS A 34 2.26 -0.28 -5.22
CA LYS A 34 0.89 -0.51 -5.71
C LYS A 34 -0.16 -0.24 -4.63
N ILE A 35 0.09 -0.66 -3.38
CA ILE A 35 -0.80 -0.36 -2.24
C ILE A 35 -0.90 1.15 -2.04
N ASN A 36 0.23 1.87 -2.05
CA ASN A 36 0.25 3.32 -1.90
C ASN A 36 -0.56 4.02 -3.01
N GLN A 37 -0.41 3.58 -4.27
CA GLN A 37 -1.17 4.14 -5.39
C GLN A 37 -2.68 3.94 -5.25
N VAL A 38 -3.12 2.73 -4.88
CA VAL A 38 -4.54 2.43 -4.69
C VAL A 38 -5.11 3.25 -3.52
N LYS A 39 -4.36 3.36 -2.41
CA LYS A 39 -4.75 4.18 -1.25
C LYS A 39 -4.87 5.66 -1.61
N ALA A 40 -3.87 6.22 -2.30
CA ALA A 40 -3.89 7.61 -2.74
C ALA A 40 -5.09 7.91 -3.63
N LYS A 41 -5.40 7.01 -4.58
CA LYS A 41 -6.57 7.15 -5.47
C LYS A 41 -7.88 7.08 -4.70
N SER A 42 -8.00 6.16 -3.73
CA SER A 42 -9.20 6.01 -2.90
C SER A 42 -9.43 7.27 -2.05
N LEU A 43 -8.39 7.79 -1.40
CA LEU A 43 -8.46 9.01 -0.61
C LEU A 43 -8.83 10.23 -1.46
N TYR A 44 -8.23 10.36 -2.65
CA TYR A 44 -8.56 11.45 -3.58
C TYR A 44 -10.05 11.43 -3.95
N LEU A 45 -10.60 10.25 -4.26
CA LEU A 45 -12.02 10.12 -4.59
C LEU A 45 -12.94 10.47 -3.41
N GLN A 46 -12.54 10.12 -2.17
CA GLN A 46 -13.29 10.48 -0.97
C GLN A 46 -13.31 12.00 -0.76
N VAL A 47 -12.17 12.67 -0.93
CA VAL A 47 -12.07 14.13 -0.84
C VAL A 47 -12.94 14.81 -1.87
N GLU A 48 -12.92 14.34 -3.12
CA GLU A 48 -13.72 14.93 -4.19
C GLU A 48 -15.23 14.77 -3.93
N LYS A 49 -15.64 13.58 -3.49
CA LYS A 49 -17.04 13.33 -3.10
C LYS A 49 -17.47 14.23 -1.93
N LEU A 50 -16.60 14.44 -0.94
CA LEU A 50 -16.87 15.36 0.16
C LEU A 50 -17.06 16.80 -0.32
N ARG A 51 -16.17 17.29 -1.20
CA ARG A 51 -16.29 18.63 -1.81
C ARG A 51 -17.61 18.80 -2.56
N GLN A 52 -18.01 17.81 -3.34
CA GLN A 52 -19.30 17.84 -4.05
C GLN A 52 -20.49 17.94 -3.09
N ASN A 53 -20.49 17.18 -1.99
CA ASN A 53 -21.57 17.26 -1.01
C ASN A 53 -21.61 18.60 -0.28
N LEU A 54 -20.44 19.18 0.03
CA LEU A 54 -20.36 20.51 0.63
C LEU A 54 -20.91 21.58 -0.32
N ASN A 55 -20.54 21.54 -1.61
CA ASN A 55 -21.10 22.46 -2.60
C ASN A 55 -22.62 22.34 -2.74
N LYS A 56 -23.17 21.12 -2.74
CA LYS A 56 -24.62 20.93 -2.76
C LYS A 56 -25.30 21.51 -1.53
N LEU A 57 -24.69 21.32 -0.36
CA LEU A 57 -25.20 21.87 0.89
C LEU A 57 -25.18 23.39 0.87
N ASP A 58 -24.09 23.99 0.42
CA ASP A 58 -23.95 25.45 0.29
C ASP A 58 -24.99 26.04 -0.66
N ASN A 59 -25.20 25.43 -1.82
CA ASN A 59 -26.25 25.81 -2.75
C ASN A 59 -27.66 25.72 -2.12
N THR A 60 -27.90 24.69 -1.31
CA THR A 60 -29.17 24.52 -0.59
C THR A 60 -29.35 25.63 0.45
N ILE A 61 -28.30 26.00 1.17
CA ILE A 61 -28.30 27.10 2.12
C ILE A 61 -28.63 28.42 1.40
N SER A 62 -27.95 28.71 0.29
CA SER A 62 -28.23 29.93 -0.50
C SER A 62 -29.67 29.97 -1.02
N ALA A 63 -30.18 28.85 -1.53
CA ALA A 63 -31.57 28.77 -2.00
C ALA A 63 -32.59 28.99 -0.87
N VAL A 64 -32.36 28.41 0.31
CA VAL A 64 -33.21 28.60 1.48
C VAL A 64 -33.15 30.04 1.99
N GLN A 65 -31.97 30.65 2.03
CA GLN A 65 -31.79 32.05 2.41
C GLN A 65 -32.59 32.98 1.49
N GLN A 66 -32.52 32.77 0.17
CA GLN A 66 -33.29 33.56 -0.79
C GLN A 66 -34.80 33.41 -0.59
N VAL A 67 -35.28 32.19 -0.35
CA VAL A 67 -36.71 31.94 -0.07
C VAL A 67 -37.15 32.57 1.25
N LEU A 68 -36.28 32.63 2.27
CA LEU A 68 -36.60 33.29 3.54
C LEU A 68 -36.68 34.81 3.42
N GLU A 69 -35.88 35.41 2.54
CA GLU A 69 -35.85 36.86 2.29
C GLU A 69 -37.01 37.32 1.38
N GLU A 70 -37.32 36.56 0.33
CA GLU A 70 -38.18 37.01 -0.78
C GLU A 70 -39.38 36.07 -1.07
N GLY A 71 -39.43 34.90 -0.45
CA GLY A 71 -40.34 33.81 -0.81
C GLY A 71 -41.75 33.96 -0.25
N ARG A 72 -42.72 33.40 -0.99
CA ARG A 72 -44.10 33.25 -0.53
C ARG A 72 -44.24 31.97 0.30
N SER A 73 -45.34 31.81 1.04
CA SER A 73 -45.54 30.67 1.95
C SER A 73 -45.38 29.30 1.30
N MET A 74 -45.69 29.17 0.00
CA MET A 74 -45.49 27.94 -0.78
C MET A 74 -43.99 27.66 -1.04
N ASP A 75 -43.20 28.70 -1.28
CA ASP A 75 -41.76 28.60 -1.55
C ASP A 75 -41.02 28.12 -0.29
N ILE A 76 -41.46 28.59 0.89
CA ILE A 76 -40.92 28.17 2.20
C ILE A 76 -41.13 26.65 2.41
N LEU A 77 -42.31 26.13 2.06
CA LEU A 77 -42.60 24.70 2.18
C LEU A 77 -41.70 23.85 1.26
N LEU A 78 -41.48 24.31 0.03
CA LEU A 78 -40.58 23.66 -0.93
C LEU A 78 -39.12 23.69 -0.46
N ALA A 79 -38.67 24.82 0.08
CA ALA A 79 -37.32 24.96 0.65
C ALA A 79 -37.11 24.00 1.82
N GLN A 80 -38.11 23.83 2.69
CA GLN A 80 -38.06 22.88 3.80
C GLN A 80 -37.96 21.42 3.30
N GLY A 81 -38.66 21.08 2.20
CA GLY A 81 -38.54 19.79 1.53
C GLY A 81 -37.15 19.53 0.96
N CYS A 82 -36.56 20.52 0.29
CA CYS A 82 -35.18 20.46 -0.22
C CYS A 82 -34.16 20.27 0.90
N MET A 83 -34.30 20.99 2.02
CA MET A 83 -33.43 20.82 3.19
C MET A 83 -33.50 19.40 3.76
N LEU A 84 -34.71 18.85 3.90
CA LEU A 84 -34.93 17.49 4.39
C LEU A 84 -34.28 16.45 3.49
N ALA A 85 -34.43 16.60 2.18
CA ALA A 85 -33.77 15.74 1.20
C ALA A 85 -32.24 15.82 1.33
N GLN A 86 -31.69 17.02 1.51
CA GLN A 86 -30.24 17.21 1.61
C GLN A 86 -29.64 16.69 2.92
N VAL A 87 -30.37 16.83 4.04
CA VAL A 87 -30.00 16.21 5.32
C VAL A 87 -30.02 14.69 5.21
N GLN A 88 -30.98 14.12 4.49
CA GLN A 88 -31.05 12.67 4.29
C GLN A 88 -29.89 12.19 3.38
N GLU A 89 -29.56 12.94 2.33
CA GLU A 89 -28.40 12.65 1.49
C GLU A 89 -27.11 12.67 2.35
N LEU A 90 -26.89 13.70 3.17
CA LEU A 90 -25.74 13.79 4.08
C LEU A 90 -25.64 12.63 5.07
N LYS A 91 -26.77 12.18 5.64
CA LYS A 91 -26.81 10.99 6.51
C LYS A 91 -26.37 9.74 5.77
N ASN A 92 -26.75 9.58 4.51
CA ASN A 92 -26.35 8.44 3.68
C ASN A 92 -24.86 8.50 3.32
N VAL A 93 -24.28 9.70 3.15
CA VAL A 93 -22.85 9.84 2.85
C VAL A 93 -21.96 9.70 4.11
N ARG A 94 -22.53 9.77 5.33
CA ARG A 94 -21.77 9.59 6.59
C ARG A 94 -20.91 8.32 6.62
N GLY A 95 -21.41 7.21 6.07
CA GLY A 95 -20.65 5.96 6.00
C GLY A 95 -19.43 5.99 5.08
N LEU A 96 -19.38 6.95 4.16
CA LEU A 96 -18.26 7.16 3.22
C LEU A 96 -17.20 8.13 3.76
N LEU A 97 -17.45 8.74 4.92
CA LEU A 97 -16.54 9.67 5.60
C LEU A 97 -15.62 8.96 6.61
N GLN A 98 -15.83 7.66 6.84
CA GLN A 98 -14.81 6.86 7.51
C GLN A 98 -13.70 6.60 6.50
N PRO A 99 -12.45 7.00 6.79
CA PRO A 99 -11.31 6.56 6.00
C PRO A 99 -11.37 5.04 5.86
N GLN A 100 -11.08 4.52 4.67
CA GLN A 100 -10.88 3.08 4.52
C GLN A 100 -9.53 2.75 5.20
N GLU A 101 -9.58 2.54 6.51
CA GLU A 101 -8.45 2.15 7.35
C GLU A 101 -8.08 0.68 7.09
N ASP A 102 -7.61 0.36 5.90
CA ASP A 102 -6.85 -0.88 5.69
C ASP A 102 -5.35 -0.56 5.75
N ASP A 103 -4.89 -0.16 6.93
CA ASP A 103 -3.49 0.19 7.22
C ASP A 103 -2.66 -0.99 7.73
N ARG A 104 -3.21 -2.21 7.67
CA ARG A 104 -2.50 -3.41 8.09
C ARG A 104 -1.52 -3.87 7.01
N ILE A 105 -0.31 -3.31 7.04
CA ILE A 105 0.81 -3.87 6.30
C ILE A 105 1.28 -5.12 7.07
N MET A 106 0.77 -6.28 6.67
CA MET A 106 1.20 -7.58 7.20
C MET A 106 2.47 -8.02 6.49
N PHE A 107 3.63 -7.84 7.13
CA PHE A 107 4.84 -8.52 6.69
C PHE A 107 4.74 -9.99 7.09
N THR A 108 4.62 -10.86 6.09
CA THR A 108 4.73 -12.31 6.32
C THR A 108 6.20 -12.68 6.17
N PRO A 109 6.91 -13.04 7.26
CA PRO A 109 8.30 -13.44 7.16
C PRO A 109 8.42 -14.70 6.28
N PRO A 110 9.58 -14.90 5.63
CA PRO A 110 9.85 -16.16 4.97
C PRO A 110 9.78 -17.31 5.97
N ASP A 111 9.42 -18.51 5.49
CA ASP A 111 9.30 -19.66 6.36
C ASP A 111 10.64 -20.02 7.05
N GLN A 112 10.54 -20.71 8.19
CA GLN A 112 11.71 -21.10 8.98
C GLN A 112 12.66 -21.99 8.18
N ALA A 113 12.14 -22.72 7.18
CA ALA A 113 12.92 -23.55 6.29
C ALA A 113 13.86 -22.69 5.42
N LEU A 114 13.38 -21.60 4.83
CA LEU A 114 14.18 -20.67 4.04
C LEU A 114 15.21 -19.95 4.89
N TYR A 115 14.83 -19.47 6.09
CA TYR A 115 15.78 -18.85 7.01
C TYR A 115 16.91 -19.82 7.40
N THR A 116 16.57 -21.09 7.67
CA THR A 116 17.54 -22.12 8.02
C THR A 116 18.40 -22.51 6.82
N ALA A 117 17.81 -22.64 5.64
CA ALA A 117 18.53 -22.88 4.39
C ALA A 117 19.57 -21.79 4.17
N ILE A 118 19.17 -20.51 4.18
CA ILE A 118 20.05 -19.35 4.02
C ILE A 118 21.17 -19.36 5.07
N LYS A 119 20.83 -19.56 6.35
CA LYS A 119 21.81 -19.63 7.45
C LYS A 119 22.79 -20.80 7.31
N SER A 120 22.41 -21.84 6.60
CA SER A 120 23.21 -23.05 6.37
C SER A 120 23.92 -23.10 5.01
N MET A 121 23.80 -22.07 4.16
CA MET A 121 24.35 -22.06 2.79
C MET A 121 25.88 -22.10 2.69
N GLY A 122 26.60 -22.17 3.81
CA GLY A 122 27.95 -22.73 3.82
C GLY A 122 28.92 -22.01 4.75
N PHE A 123 30.07 -22.64 4.94
CA PHE A 123 31.20 -22.12 5.68
C PHE A 123 32.45 -22.36 4.82
N VAL A 124 33.28 -21.32 4.65
CA VAL A 124 34.58 -21.46 3.97
C VAL A 124 35.63 -21.68 5.05
N SER A 125 36.05 -22.93 5.21
CA SER A 125 37.17 -23.30 6.07
C SER A 125 38.46 -23.41 5.23
N SER A 126 39.43 -22.53 5.50
CA SER A 126 40.74 -22.54 4.84
C SER A 126 41.85 -22.84 5.86
N GLY A 127 42.57 -23.94 5.68
CA GLY A 127 43.91 -24.10 6.25
C GLY A 127 44.93 -23.37 5.39
N ALA A 128 46.11 -23.01 5.94
CA ALA A 128 47.20 -22.33 5.23
C ALA A 128 47.85 -23.14 4.08
N PHE A 129 47.19 -24.20 3.59
CA PHE A 129 47.66 -25.13 2.57
C PHE A 129 46.59 -25.32 1.49
N ALA A 130 46.80 -24.70 0.32
CA ALA A 130 45.86 -24.65 -0.79
C ALA A 130 45.30 -26.01 -1.31
N PRO A 131 46.03 -27.14 -1.23
CA PRO A 131 45.50 -28.45 -1.61
C PRO A 131 44.38 -29.02 -0.71
N LEU A 132 44.20 -28.48 0.51
CA LEU A 132 43.25 -29.00 1.50
C LEU A 132 42.01 -28.12 1.69
N THR A 133 41.90 -26.99 0.98
CA THR A 133 40.72 -26.12 1.03
C THR A 133 39.50 -26.85 0.46
N ARG A 134 38.46 -27.02 1.28
CA ARG A 134 37.18 -27.63 0.89
C ARG A 134 36.05 -26.62 1.13
N ALA A 135 35.21 -26.43 0.13
CA ALA A 135 33.92 -25.75 0.25
C ALA A 135 32.82 -26.81 0.10
N THR A 136 31.96 -26.93 1.09
CA THR A 136 30.81 -27.86 1.07
C THR A 136 29.54 -27.07 1.30
N GLY A 137 28.60 -27.13 0.35
CA GLY A 137 27.22 -26.69 0.52
C GLY A 137 26.30 -27.90 0.68
N LYS A 138 25.29 -27.81 1.55
CA LYS A 138 24.22 -28.82 1.62
C LYS A 138 23.20 -28.50 0.52
N VAL A 139 22.94 -29.49 -0.34
CA VAL A 139 21.82 -29.46 -1.31
C VAL A 139 20.51 -29.69 -0.56
#